data_AF-A0A842III7-F1
#
_entry.id   AF-A0A842III7-F1
#
_cell.length_a   1.000
_cell.length_b   1.000
_cell.length_c   1.000
_cell.angle_alpha   90.00
_cell.angle_beta   90.00
_cell.angle_gamma   90.00
#
_symmetry.space_group_name_H-M   'P 1'
#
loop_
_entity.id
_entity.type
_entity.pdbx_description
1 polymer ?
#
loop_
_entity_poly.entity_id
_entity_poly.type
_entity_poly.pdbx_seq_one_letter_code
_entity_poly.pdbx_strand_id
1 'polypeptide(L)' 'MHYFNEHWGGMHAFWWVFWIVVLVLVYLRPWEQKRTEDPLQLLKRRLAKGEISRKEYEEIKKTLLKDQ' A
#
# COMPACT_ATOMS: atom_id res chain seq x y z
N MET A 1 29.75 41.06 21.15
CA MET A 1 28.33 40.66 21.28
C MET A 1 28.32 39.14 21.32
N HIS A 2 27.95 38.59 22.48
CA HIS A 2 28.16 37.21 22.86
C HIS A 2 27.19 36.25 22.14
N TYR A 3 27.75 35.24 21.46
CA TYR A 3 27.08 34.08 20.86
C TYR A 3 26.51 33.18 21.96
N PHE A 4 25.32 33.49 22.46
CA PHE A 4 24.60 32.64 23.39
C PHE A 4 23.12 32.66 23.03
N ASN A 5 22.73 31.91 21.99
CA ASN A 5 21.32 31.53 21.77
C ASN A 5 21.17 30.26 20.90
N GLU A 6 22.16 29.38 20.90
CA GLU A 6 22.18 28.18 20.05
C GLU A 6 21.87 26.86 20.78
N HIS A 7 21.30 26.91 21.99
CA HIS A 7 21.09 25.70 22.79
C HIS A 7 19.63 25.34 23.12
N TRP A 8 18.64 26.15 22.73
CA TRP A 8 17.21 25.81 22.95
C TRP A 8 16.44 25.46 21.68
N GLY A 9 16.88 25.92 20.49
CA GLY A 9 16.21 25.61 19.22
C GLY A 9 16.72 24.35 18.52
N GLY A 10 18.00 23.98 18.71
CA GLY A 10 18.63 22.89 17.97
C GLY A 10 18.10 21.51 18.34
N MET A 11 17.97 21.20 19.63
CA MET A 11 17.58 19.85 20.09
C MET A 11 16.18 19.44 19.64
N HIS A 12 15.21 20.35 19.57
CA HIS A 12 13.86 20.07 19.07
C HIS A 12 13.76 20.09 17.55
N ALA A 13 14.56 20.91 16.87
CA ALA A 13 14.59 20.97 15.41
C ALA A 13 15.01 19.62 14.79
N PHE A 14 16.03 18.97 15.37
CA PHE A 14 16.44 17.63 14.91
C PHE A 14 15.32 16.58 15.05
N TRP A 15 14.56 16.64 16.14
CA TRP A 15 13.43 15.74 16.36
C TRP A 15 12.29 15.96 15.36
N TRP A 16 12.00 17.23 15.05
CA TRP A 16 11.02 17.58 14.01
C TRP A 16 11.45 17.12 12.62
N VAL A 17 12.73 17.29 12.27
CA VAL A 17 13.28 16.83 10.99
C VAL A 17 13.16 15.30 10.87
N PHE A 18 13.39 14.56 11.96
CA PHE A 18 13.18 13.10 11.98
C PHE A 18 11.73 12.71 11.65
N TRP A 19 10.73 13.35 12.26
CA TRP A 19 9.32 13.09 11.97
C TRP A 19 8.93 13.46 10.53
N ILE A 20 9.45 14.56 9.99
CA ILE A 20 9.23 14.96 8.60
C ILE A 20 9.74 13.87 7.65
N VAL A 21 10.95 13.35 7.89
CA VAL A 21 11.53 12.27 7.07
C VAL A 21 10.69 11.00 7.16
N VAL A 22 10.23 10.60 8.35
CA VAL A 22 9.34 9.44 8.52
C VAL A 22 8.03 9.61 7.76
N LEU A 23 7.40 10.79 7.82
CA LEU A 23 6.16 11.06 7.07
C LEU A 23 6.37 10.98 5.56
N VAL A 24 7.47 11.55 5.05
CA VAL A 24 7.83 11.46 3.63
C VAL A 24 8.05 10.00 3.22
N LEU A 25 8.74 9.20 4.04
CA LEU A 25 8.94 7.77 3.76
C LEU A 25 7.63 6.96 3.80
N VAL A 26 6.68 7.31 4.68
CA VAL A 26 5.36 6.68 4.72
C VAL A 26 4.53 7.06 3.49
N TYR A 27 4.64 8.31 3.01
CA TYR A 27 3.91 8.80 1.84
C TYR A 27 4.51 8.33 0.52
N LEU A 28 5.83 8.18 0.45
CA LEU A 28 6.55 7.62 -0.69
C LEU A 28 6.44 6.11 -0.76
N ARG A 29 6.16 5.42 0.35
CA ARG A 29 5.79 4.02 0.29
C ARG A 29 4.51 4.00 -0.56
N PRO A 30 4.53 3.45 -1.79
CA PRO A 30 3.29 3.21 -2.47
C PRO A 30 2.52 2.37 -1.47
N TRP A 31 1.42 2.93 -0.98
CA TRP A 31 0.34 2.10 -0.51
C TRP A 31 0.03 1.31 -1.76
N GLU A 32 0.72 0.18 -1.94
CA GLU A 32 0.13 -0.97 -2.55
C GLU A 32 -1.12 -1.09 -1.73
N GLN A 33 -2.18 -0.43 -2.23
CA GLN A 33 -3.53 -0.87 -2.07
C GLN A 33 -3.29 -2.36 -2.24
N LYS A 34 -3.39 -3.09 -1.12
CA LYS A 34 -3.83 -4.45 -1.17
C LYS A 34 -5.12 -4.30 -1.95
N ARG A 35 -4.98 -4.33 -3.28
CA ARG A 35 -6.04 -4.23 -4.26
C ARG A 35 -6.82 -5.41 -3.79
N THR A 36 -7.90 -5.12 -3.07
CA THR A 36 -8.87 -6.06 -2.56
C THR A 36 -8.90 -7.15 -3.60
N GLU A 37 -8.25 -8.30 -3.32
CA GLU A 37 -7.73 -9.19 -4.38
C GLU A 37 -8.87 -9.36 -5.35
N ASP A 38 -8.75 -8.71 -6.52
CA ASP A 38 -9.92 -8.54 -7.39
C ASP A 38 -10.47 -9.96 -7.56
N PRO A 39 -11.77 -10.21 -7.35
CA PRO A 39 -12.26 -11.58 -7.31
C PRO A 39 -11.85 -12.35 -8.58
N LEU A 40 -11.57 -11.67 -9.71
CA LEU A 40 -10.96 -12.24 -10.91
C LEU A 40 -9.46 -12.61 -10.76
N GLN A 41 -8.65 -11.83 -10.04
CA GLN A 41 -7.27 -12.17 -9.67
C GLN A 41 -7.21 -13.42 -8.80
N LEU A 42 -8.09 -13.54 -7.80
CA LEU A 42 -8.21 -14.74 -6.98
C LEU A 42 -8.63 -15.96 -7.83
N LEU A 43 -9.60 -15.76 -8.74
CA LEU A 43 -10.03 -16.80 -9.68
C LEU A 43 -8.89 -17.27 -10.59
N LYS A 44 -8.11 -16.34 -11.14
CA LYS A 44 -6.93 -16.65 -11.98
C LYS A 44 -5.89 -17.44 -11.21
N ARG A 45 -5.62 -17.11 -9.95
CA ARG A 45 -4.68 -17.84 -9.10
C ARG A 45 -5.14 -19.29 -8.88
N ARG A 46 -6.42 -19.52 -8.62
CA ARG A 46 -7.00 -20.87 -8.45
C ARG A 46 -6.95 -21.69 -9.75
N LEU A 47 -7.22 -21.05 -10.89
CA LEU A 47 -7.08 -21.69 -12.20
C LEU A 47 -5.62 -22.10 -12.48
N ALA A 48 -4.66 -21.22 -12.16
CA ALA A 48 -3.23 -21.51 -12.33
C ALA A 48 -2.73 -22.64 -11.42
N LYS A 49 -3.33 -22.79 -10.24
CA LYS A 49 -3.09 -23.92 -9.34
C LYS A 49 -3.79 -25.22 -9.78
N GLY A 50 -4.70 -25.15 -10.75
CA GLY A 50 -5.52 -26.30 -11.17
C GLY A 50 -6.63 -26.67 -10.18
N GLU A 51 -6.95 -25.78 -9.22
CA GLU A 51 -8.02 -26.01 -8.23
C GLU A 51 -9.43 -25.86 -8.84
N ILE A 52 -9.53 -25.21 -10.01
CA ILE A 52 -10.79 -25.04 -10.76
C ILE A 52 -10.57 -25.35 -12.24
N SER A 53 -11.60 -25.85 -12.91
CA SER A 53 -11.58 -26.06 -14.36
C SER A 53 -11.77 -24.76 -15.13
N ARG A 54 -11.35 -24.72 -16.41
CA ARG A 54 -11.61 -23.57 -17.31
C ARG A 54 -13.10 -23.24 -17.43
N LYS A 55 -13.98 -24.26 -17.34
CA LYS A 55 -15.44 -24.08 -17.38
C LYS A 55 -15.94 -23.30 -16.16
N GLU A 56 -15.57 -23.73 -14.96
CA GLU A 56 -15.93 -23.06 -13.71
C GLU A 56 -15.36 -21.63 -13.65
N TYR A 57 -14.13 -21.43 -14.15
CA TYR A 57 -13.55 -20.11 -14.26
C TYR A 57 -14.40 -19.16 -15.13
N GLU A 58 -14.85 -19.61 -16.31
CA GLU A 58 -15.66 -18.80 -17.21
C GLU A 58 -17.06 -18.51 -16.65
N GLU A 59 -17.69 -19.45 -15.94
CA GLU A 59 -18.98 -19.21 -15.28
C GLU A 59 -18.86 -18.16 -14.17
N ILE A 60 -17.90 -18.32 -13.26
CA ILE A 60 -17.73 -17.39 -12.14
C ILE A 60 -17.32 -16.00 -12.65
N LYS A 61 -16.44 -15.94 -13.66
CA LYS A 61 -16.06 -14.69 -14.33
C LYS A 61 -17.27 -13.96 -14.92
N LYS A 62 -18.18 -14.67 -15.59
CA LYS A 62 -19.41 -14.08 -16.16
C LYS A 62 -20.35 -13.53 -15.07
N THR A 63 -20.50 -14.25 -13.96
CA THR A 63 -21.30 -13.79 -12.82
C THR A 63 -20.70 -12.53 -12.19
N LEU A 64 -19.39 -12.52 -11.94
CA LEU A 64 -18.68 -11.37 -11.37
C LEU A 64 -18.74 -10.12 -12.27
N LEU A 65 -18.73 -10.29 -13.59
CA LEU A 65 -18.87 -9.20 -14.56
C LEU A 65 -20.30 -8.65 -14.68
N LYS A 66 -21.31 -9.40 -14.23
CA LYS A 66 -22.72 -9.02 -14.34
C LYS A 66 -23.24 -8.26 -13.12
N ASP A 67 -22.55 -8.40 -11.99
CA ASP A 67 -22.86 -7.76 -10.70
C ASP A 67 -22.12 -6.42 -10.48
N GLN A 68 -21.35 -5.94 -11.46
CA GLN A 68 -20.54 -4.71 -11.36
C GLN A 68 -21.13 -3.52 -12.13
#